data_AF-Q95Y74-F1
#
_entry.id   AF-Q95Y74-F1
#
_cell.length_a   1.000
_cell.length_b   1.000
_cell.length_c   1.000
_cell.angle_alpha   90.00
_cell.angle_beta   90.00
_cell.angle_gamma   90.00
#
_symmetry.space_group_name_H-M   'P 1'
#
loop_
_entity.id
_entity.type
_entity.pdbx_description
1 polymer ?
#
loop_
_entity_poly.entity_id
_entity_poly.type
_entity_poly.pdbx_seq_one_letter_code
_entity_poly.pdbx_strand_id
1 'polypeptide(L)'
;MRKILLFFAIFGFSLGSSQLCISKTLTFCQYGFNQNLNITSATADWTNPGTLSFIIRSYYLQGIDGLLSVCNARQQFDQCLGDQYDACMSRLNFITDGESPADATAYVSLFKTMEFDCDGGFIQSSRNWGCIAAVLQTHDQQLNDCRKQYDAEILKTPSSLCQASADFETCVRSQYSATCGPEVSWWACERTRRGLLIDSDCPSDSCSLVAQEAPGSAKSVFQREPEVAHVIRSILEQKD
;
A
#
# COMPACT_ATOMS: atom_id res chain seq x y z
N MET A 1 21.20 -4.34 57.51
CA MET A 1 21.92 -3.41 56.62
C MET A 1 21.77 -3.91 55.18
N ARG A 2 20.83 -3.37 54.41
CA ARG A 2 20.50 -3.87 53.06
C ARG A 2 21.04 -2.87 52.04
N LYS A 3 22.13 -3.25 51.34
CA LYS A 3 22.86 -2.43 50.39
C LYS A 3 22.02 -2.27 49.10
N ILE A 4 21.66 -1.03 48.77
CA ILE A 4 20.97 -0.67 47.51
C ILE A 4 22.06 -0.54 46.43
N LEU A 5 22.13 -1.52 45.53
CA LEU A 5 22.97 -1.47 44.33
C LEU A 5 22.22 -0.71 43.23
N LEU A 6 22.64 0.53 42.99
CA LEU A 6 22.20 1.37 41.86
C LEU A 6 22.79 0.82 40.56
N PHE A 7 21.98 0.10 39.79
CA PHE A 7 22.29 -0.24 38.39
C PHE A 7 21.95 0.98 37.52
N PHE A 8 22.99 1.72 37.10
CA PHE A 8 22.88 2.69 36.01
C PHE A 8 22.79 1.91 34.69
N ALA A 9 21.57 1.71 34.18
CA ALA A 9 21.36 1.25 32.82
C ALA A 9 21.71 2.38 31.86
N ILE A 10 22.89 2.29 31.24
CA ILE A 10 23.28 3.14 30.12
C ILE A 10 22.38 2.73 28.95
N PHE A 11 21.27 3.46 28.76
CA PHE A 11 20.48 3.40 27.53
C PHE A 11 21.38 3.93 26.41
N GLY A 12 22.05 3.01 25.72
CA GLY A 12 22.64 3.31 24.43
C GLY A 12 21.51 3.68 23.48
N PHE A 13 21.30 4.98 23.28
CA PHE A 13 20.58 5.46 22.11
C PHE A 13 21.41 5.07 20.90
N SER A 14 21.03 3.98 20.25
CA SER A 14 21.43 3.70 18.88
C SER A 14 20.90 4.85 18.04
N LEU A 15 21.72 5.87 17.80
CA LEU A 15 21.48 6.81 16.71
C LEU A 15 21.38 5.95 15.46
N GLY A 16 20.15 5.71 14.97
CA GLY A 16 19.92 4.97 13.75
C GLY A 16 20.78 5.62 12.68
N SER A 17 21.81 4.92 12.24
CA SER A 17 22.57 5.35 11.08
C SER A 17 21.59 5.37 9.93
N SER A 18 21.18 6.57 9.49
CA SER A 18 20.48 6.72 8.23
C SER A 18 21.46 6.24 7.16
N GLN A 19 21.38 4.96 6.80
CA GLN A 19 22.19 4.42 5.72
C GLN A 19 21.80 5.16 4.45
N LEU A 20 22.81 5.59 3.70
CA LEU A 20 22.62 6.25 2.41
C LEU A 20 22.33 5.16 1.36
N CYS A 21 21.53 5.49 0.35
CA CYS A 21 21.40 4.61 -0.80
C CYS A 21 22.69 4.64 -1.65
N ILE A 22 23.29 3.49 -1.91
CA ILE A 22 24.38 3.34 -2.85
C ILE A 22 23.78 3.01 -4.22
N SER A 23 23.80 3.96 -5.17
CA SER A 23 23.15 3.80 -6.49
C SER A 23 23.63 2.58 -7.27
N LYS A 24 24.89 2.15 -7.09
CA LYS A 24 25.40 0.89 -7.68
C LYS A 24 24.71 -0.34 -7.12
N THR A 25 24.46 -0.39 -5.81
CA THR A 25 23.73 -1.48 -5.17
C THR A 25 22.28 -1.49 -5.65
N LEU A 26 21.62 -0.32 -5.68
CA LEU A 26 20.26 -0.19 -6.22
C LEU A 26 20.15 -0.69 -7.67
N THR A 27 21.07 -0.28 -8.54
CA THR A 27 21.11 -0.73 -9.94
C THR A 27 21.29 -2.24 -10.04
N PHE A 28 22.18 -2.82 -9.24
CA PHE A 28 22.40 -4.26 -9.21
C PHE A 28 21.16 -5.03 -8.71
N CYS A 29 20.52 -4.54 -7.65
CA CYS A 29 19.31 -5.16 -7.11
C CYS A 29 18.14 -5.04 -8.07
N GLN A 30 17.97 -3.90 -8.75
CA GLN A 30 16.95 -3.71 -9.78
C GLN A 30 17.17 -4.66 -10.97
N TYR A 31 18.42 -4.84 -11.39
CA TYR A 31 18.75 -5.84 -12.40
C TYR A 31 18.33 -7.25 -11.94
N GLY A 32 18.64 -7.63 -10.70
CA GLY A 32 18.22 -8.92 -10.12
C GLY A 32 16.70 -9.09 -10.09
N PHE A 33 15.96 -8.05 -9.70
CA PHE A 33 14.49 -8.02 -9.75
C PHE A 33 13.98 -8.30 -11.16
N ASN A 34 14.54 -7.61 -12.16
CA ASN A 34 14.17 -7.79 -13.56
C ASN A 34 14.48 -9.22 -14.05
N GLN A 35 15.63 -9.79 -13.70
CA GLN A 35 15.98 -11.17 -14.05
C GLN A 35 15.02 -12.19 -13.44
N ASN A 36 14.63 -12.01 -12.18
CA ASN A 36 13.70 -12.91 -11.49
C ASN A 36 12.29 -12.93 -12.13
N LEU A 37 11.93 -11.87 -12.84
CA LEU A 37 10.68 -11.75 -13.59
C LEU A 37 10.90 -11.80 -15.11
N ASN A 38 12.06 -12.30 -15.58
CA ASN A 38 12.40 -12.38 -17.01
C ASN A 38 12.12 -11.07 -17.79
N ILE A 39 12.27 -9.92 -17.13
CA ILE A 39 12.05 -8.60 -17.71
C ILE A 39 13.25 -8.25 -18.58
N THR A 40 13.04 -8.22 -19.89
CA THR A 40 14.09 -7.96 -20.88
C THR A 40 14.26 -6.47 -21.22
N SER A 41 13.28 -5.63 -20.85
CA SER A 41 13.36 -4.19 -21.07
C SER A 41 14.42 -3.57 -20.15
N ALA A 42 15.45 -2.97 -20.74
CA ALA A 42 16.50 -2.29 -20.00
C ALA A 42 16.03 -1.01 -19.29
N THR A 43 14.85 -0.49 -19.63
CA THR A 43 14.25 0.71 -19.02
C THR A 43 13.11 0.38 -18.06
N ALA A 44 12.83 -0.90 -17.79
CA ALA A 44 11.84 -1.27 -16.78
C ALA A 44 12.42 -1.10 -15.37
N ASP A 45 12.62 0.15 -14.98
CA ASP A 45 13.19 0.62 -13.72
C ASP A 45 12.61 2.01 -13.36
N TRP A 46 13.30 2.76 -12.50
CA TRP A 46 12.86 4.10 -12.06
C TRP A 46 12.91 5.16 -13.16
N THR A 47 13.61 4.93 -14.27
CA THR A 47 13.66 5.86 -15.42
C THR A 47 12.41 5.76 -16.31
N ASN A 48 11.70 4.63 -16.24
CA ASN A 48 10.41 4.43 -16.91
C ASN A 48 9.50 3.51 -16.08
N PRO A 49 8.99 4.02 -14.93
CA PRO A 49 8.17 3.24 -14.01
C PRO A 49 6.84 2.81 -14.64
N GLY A 50 6.37 3.51 -15.67
CA GLY A 50 5.19 3.11 -16.45
C GLY A 50 5.40 1.77 -17.16
N THR A 51 6.57 1.56 -17.78
CA THR A 51 6.93 0.29 -18.40
C THR A 51 7.00 -0.83 -17.37
N LEU A 52 7.64 -0.57 -16.23
CA LEU A 52 7.73 -1.55 -15.14
C LEU A 52 6.33 -1.90 -14.60
N SER A 53 5.50 -0.89 -14.32
CA SER A 53 4.13 -1.07 -13.83
C SER A 53 3.27 -1.90 -14.78
N PHE A 54 3.38 -1.66 -16.09
CA PHE A 54 2.67 -2.44 -17.10
C PHE A 54 3.09 -3.92 -17.08
N ILE A 55 4.39 -4.19 -16.94
CA ILE A 55 4.92 -5.56 -16.87
C ILE A 55 4.46 -6.26 -15.59
N ILE A 56 4.57 -5.61 -14.43
CA ILE A 56 4.09 -6.17 -13.14
C ILE A 56 2.59 -6.45 -13.19
N ARG A 57 1.80 -5.55 -13.79
CA ARG A 57 0.38 -5.78 -14.02
C ARG A 57 0.13 -7.04 -14.87
N SER A 58 0.95 -7.29 -15.90
CA SER A 58 0.82 -8.50 -16.72
C SER A 58 1.09 -9.79 -15.93
N TYR A 59 1.95 -9.75 -14.91
CA TYR A 59 2.11 -10.84 -13.94
C TYR A 59 0.86 -11.00 -13.08
N TYR A 60 0.35 -9.92 -12.50
CA TYR A 60 -0.85 -9.97 -11.67
C TYR A 60 -2.08 -10.56 -12.37
N LEU A 61 -2.22 -10.33 -13.69
CA LEU A 61 -3.29 -10.90 -14.51
C LEU A 61 -3.12 -12.40 -14.82
N GLN A 62 -1.95 -13.00 -14.54
CA GLN A 62 -1.74 -14.46 -14.67
C GLN A 62 -2.30 -15.24 -13.47
N GLY A 63 -2.96 -14.57 -12.53
CA GLY A 63 -3.53 -15.21 -11.36
C GLY A 63 -2.52 -15.34 -10.22
N ILE A 64 -2.76 -16.30 -9.32
CA ILE A 64 -2.01 -16.44 -8.08
C ILE A 64 -0.52 -16.72 -8.31
N ASP A 65 -0.16 -17.48 -9.35
CA ASP A 65 1.23 -17.77 -9.69
C ASP A 65 1.99 -16.50 -10.08
N GLY A 66 1.31 -15.57 -10.75
CA GLY A 66 1.85 -14.27 -11.10
C GLY A 66 2.07 -13.37 -9.89
N LEU A 67 1.13 -13.34 -8.93
CA LEU A 67 1.34 -12.68 -7.63
C LEU A 67 2.57 -13.25 -6.92
N LEU A 68 2.65 -14.57 -6.79
CA LEU A 68 3.75 -15.23 -6.08
C LEU A 68 5.10 -14.98 -6.76
N SER A 69 5.13 -14.92 -8.09
CA SER A 69 6.34 -14.57 -8.85
C SER A 69 6.82 -13.16 -8.52
N VAL A 70 5.91 -12.18 -8.51
CA VAL A 70 6.21 -10.79 -8.14
C VAL A 70 6.67 -10.71 -6.68
N CYS A 71 6.02 -11.43 -5.77
CA CYS A 71 6.41 -11.44 -4.36
C CYS A 71 7.79 -12.02 -4.12
N ASN A 72 8.11 -13.13 -4.79
CA ASN A 72 9.45 -13.70 -4.74
C ASN A 72 10.51 -12.71 -5.27
N ALA A 73 10.25 -12.06 -6.40
CA ALA A 73 11.18 -11.07 -6.97
C ALA A 73 11.36 -9.85 -6.05
N ARG A 74 10.25 -9.31 -5.50
CA ARG A 74 10.29 -8.19 -4.54
C ARG A 74 11.07 -8.56 -3.28
N GLN A 75 10.85 -9.74 -2.73
CA GLN A 75 11.54 -10.18 -1.52
C GLN A 75 13.05 -10.31 -1.74
N GLN A 76 13.47 -10.78 -2.92
CA GLN A 76 14.90 -10.84 -3.27
C GLN A 76 15.50 -9.45 -3.51
N PHE A 77 14.73 -8.52 -4.09
CA PHE A 77 15.14 -7.12 -4.23
C PHE A 77 15.35 -6.45 -2.86
N ASP A 78 14.40 -6.64 -1.94
CA ASP A 78 14.47 -6.17 -0.55
C ASP A 78 15.71 -6.72 0.16
N GLN A 79 15.94 -8.04 0.09
CA GLN A 79 17.13 -8.68 0.68
C GLN A 79 18.44 -8.21 0.04
N CYS A 80 18.44 -7.91 -1.26
CA CYS A 80 19.61 -7.42 -1.97
C CYS A 80 20.02 -6.01 -1.49
N LEU A 81 19.04 -5.13 -1.25
CA LEU A 81 19.29 -3.80 -0.68
C LEU A 81 19.63 -3.86 0.81
N GLY A 82 19.02 -4.81 1.54
CA GLY A 82 19.18 -4.97 2.98
C GLY A 82 18.84 -3.67 3.71
N ASP A 83 19.70 -3.25 4.63
CA ASP A 83 19.52 -2.03 5.43
C ASP A 83 19.42 -0.73 4.61
N GLN A 84 19.76 -0.75 3.31
CA GLN A 84 19.60 0.41 2.42
C GLN A 84 18.19 0.53 1.83
N TYR A 85 17.31 -0.44 2.05
CA TYR A 85 16.00 -0.50 1.38
C TYR A 85 15.21 0.80 1.53
N ASP A 86 15.01 1.29 2.76
CA ASP A 86 14.21 2.49 3.01
C ASP A 86 14.85 3.76 2.43
N ALA A 87 16.18 3.85 2.45
CA ALA A 87 16.90 4.98 1.88
C ALA A 87 16.83 4.99 0.35
N CYS A 88 16.97 3.82 -0.28
CA CYS A 88 16.87 3.67 -1.73
C CYS A 88 15.43 3.80 -2.23
N MET A 89 14.46 3.27 -1.48
CA MET A 89 13.03 3.34 -1.79
C MET A 89 12.38 4.60 -1.23
N SER A 90 13.11 5.72 -1.29
CA SER A 90 12.64 7.06 -0.98
C SER A 90 12.46 7.85 -2.26
N ARG A 91 11.33 8.57 -2.39
CA ARG A 91 11.08 9.49 -3.52
C ARG A 91 12.23 10.48 -3.70
N LEU A 92 12.79 10.97 -2.59
CA LEU A 92 13.87 11.94 -2.60
C LEU A 92 15.15 11.38 -3.21
N ASN A 93 15.45 10.09 -3.03
CA ASN A 93 16.64 9.45 -3.61
C ASN A 93 16.66 9.60 -5.14
N PHE A 94 15.53 9.31 -5.79
CA PHE A 94 15.40 9.41 -7.25
C PHE A 94 15.35 10.86 -7.73
N ILE A 95 14.66 11.74 -6.99
CA ILE A 95 14.58 13.17 -7.34
C ILE A 95 15.96 13.82 -7.27
N THR A 96 16.78 13.49 -6.27
CA THR A 96 18.15 14.01 -6.17
C THR A 96 19.06 13.49 -7.27
N ASP A 97 18.77 12.30 -7.79
CA ASP A 97 19.48 11.68 -8.92
C ASP A 97 18.98 12.17 -10.30
N GLY A 98 17.99 13.08 -10.32
CA GLY A 98 17.52 13.78 -11.53
C GLY A 98 16.19 13.30 -12.09
N GLU A 99 15.53 12.33 -11.45
CA GLU A 99 14.20 11.88 -11.88
C GLU A 99 13.11 12.91 -11.59
N SER A 100 12.05 12.88 -12.39
CA SER A 100 10.88 13.71 -12.12
C SER A 100 10.20 13.28 -10.81
N PRO A 101 9.58 14.19 -10.04
CA PRO A 101 8.80 13.81 -8.87
C PRO A 101 7.69 12.80 -9.17
N ALA A 102 7.13 12.85 -10.38
CA ALA A 102 6.09 11.93 -10.83
C ALA A 102 6.64 10.51 -11.03
N ASP A 103 7.78 10.36 -11.71
CA ASP A 103 8.40 9.06 -11.95
C ASP A 103 8.97 8.46 -10.65
N ALA A 104 9.65 9.27 -9.84
CA ALA A 104 10.11 8.88 -8.51
C ALA A 104 8.96 8.36 -7.63
N THR A 105 7.83 9.07 -7.64
CA THR A 105 6.62 8.64 -6.91
C THR A 105 6.06 7.35 -7.50
N ALA A 106 5.87 7.28 -8.82
CA ALA A 106 5.31 6.09 -9.46
C ALA A 106 6.15 4.83 -9.19
N TYR A 107 7.48 4.94 -9.27
CA TYR A 107 8.39 3.84 -9.00
C TYR A 107 8.32 3.37 -7.54
N VAL A 108 8.45 4.30 -6.58
CA VAL A 108 8.43 3.95 -5.16
C VAL A 108 7.05 3.41 -4.76
N SER A 109 5.97 4.04 -5.21
CA SER A 109 4.60 3.59 -4.98
C SER A 109 4.37 2.17 -5.50
N LEU A 110 4.90 1.83 -6.68
CA LEU A 110 4.80 0.47 -7.23
C LEU A 110 5.40 -0.54 -6.25
N PHE A 111 6.64 -0.34 -5.81
CA PHE A 111 7.30 -1.23 -4.85
C PHE A 111 6.62 -1.30 -3.49
N LYS A 112 6.04 -0.19 -3.01
CA LYS A 112 5.30 -0.17 -1.75
C LYS A 112 3.95 -0.88 -1.84
N THR A 113 3.29 -0.83 -3.00
CA THR A 113 2.12 -1.67 -3.25
C THR A 113 2.49 -3.15 -3.33
N MET A 114 3.62 -3.50 -3.99
CA MET A 114 4.11 -4.88 -4.02
C MET A 114 4.48 -5.38 -2.62
N GLU A 115 5.15 -4.56 -1.81
CA GLU A 115 5.45 -4.85 -0.39
C GLU A 115 4.16 -5.18 0.38
N PHE A 116 3.12 -4.34 0.26
CA PHE A 116 1.85 -4.64 0.89
C PHE A 116 1.22 -5.93 0.36
N ASP A 117 1.16 -6.12 -0.96
CA ASP A 117 0.55 -7.29 -1.59
C ASP A 117 1.19 -8.61 -1.14
N CYS A 118 2.48 -8.57 -0.82
CA CYS A 118 3.33 -9.72 -0.51
C CYS A 118 3.59 -9.94 0.98
N ASP A 119 3.40 -8.92 1.80
CA ASP A 119 3.57 -8.98 3.25
C ASP A 119 2.25 -8.69 3.96
N GLY A 120 1.96 -7.41 4.26
CA GLY A 120 0.84 -6.99 5.11
C GLY A 120 -0.55 -7.35 4.59
N GLY A 121 -0.71 -7.53 3.28
CA GLY A 121 -1.95 -7.88 2.59
C GLY A 121 -1.96 -9.28 1.99
N PHE A 122 -0.92 -10.11 2.22
CA PHE A 122 -0.75 -11.38 1.50
C PHE A 122 -1.88 -12.38 1.71
N ILE A 123 -2.44 -12.47 2.92
CA ILE A 123 -3.55 -13.40 3.21
C ILE A 123 -4.77 -13.03 2.37
N GLN A 124 -5.09 -11.74 2.29
CA GLN A 124 -6.22 -11.21 1.52
C GLN A 124 -5.95 -11.36 0.02
N SER A 125 -4.74 -11.01 -0.43
CA SER A 125 -4.29 -11.18 -1.81
C SER A 125 -4.44 -12.63 -2.25
N SER A 126 -3.81 -13.57 -1.54
CA SER A 126 -3.73 -14.97 -1.95
C SER A 126 -5.08 -15.70 -1.94
N ARG A 127 -5.96 -15.37 -0.99
CA ARG A 127 -7.31 -15.97 -0.92
C ARG A 127 -8.25 -15.45 -1.98
N ASN A 128 -8.13 -14.17 -2.36
CA ASN A 128 -9.10 -13.49 -3.20
C ASN A 128 -8.56 -13.08 -4.57
N TRP A 129 -7.37 -13.55 -4.96
CA TRP A 129 -6.68 -13.06 -6.14
C TRP A 129 -7.48 -13.19 -7.42
N GLY A 130 -8.25 -14.27 -7.58
CA GLY A 130 -9.14 -14.45 -8.73
C GLY A 130 -10.14 -13.28 -8.88
N CYS A 131 -10.70 -12.78 -7.78
CA CYS A 131 -11.57 -11.61 -7.79
C CYS A 131 -10.79 -10.31 -8.00
N ILE A 132 -9.66 -10.15 -7.30
CA ILE A 132 -8.80 -8.97 -7.42
C ILE A 132 -8.33 -8.77 -8.86
N ALA A 133 -7.81 -9.83 -9.50
CA ALA A 133 -7.35 -9.81 -10.88
C ALA A 133 -8.50 -9.54 -11.87
N ALA A 134 -9.69 -10.09 -11.62
CA ALA A 134 -10.87 -9.78 -12.41
C ALA A 134 -11.23 -8.29 -12.35
N VAL A 135 -11.27 -7.69 -11.15
CA VAL A 135 -11.52 -6.24 -10.99
C VAL A 135 -10.41 -5.41 -11.63
N LEU A 136 -9.14 -5.80 -11.48
CA LEU A 136 -8.03 -5.13 -12.17
C LEU A 136 -8.27 -5.09 -13.67
N GLN A 137 -8.80 -6.16 -14.27
CA GLN A 137 -9.07 -6.23 -15.70
C GLN A 137 -10.35 -5.48 -16.11
N THR A 138 -11.45 -5.62 -15.37
CA THR A 138 -12.76 -5.12 -15.77
C THR A 138 -12.99 -3.66 -15.36
N HIS A 139 -12.37 -3.20 -14.28
CA HIS A 139 -12.55 -1.85 -13.73
C HIS A 139 -11.30 -0.97 -13.94
N ASP A 140 -10.43 -1.33 -14.88
CA ASP A 140 -9.17 -0.61 -15.14
C ASP A 140 -9.38 0.89 -15.39
N GLN A 141 -10.39 1.23 -16.19
CA GLN A 141 -10.72 2.61 -16.49
C GLN A 141 -11.13 3.39 -15.23
N GLN A 142 -11.97 2.80 -14.37
CA GLN A 142 -12.44 3.43 -13.14
C GLN A 142 -11.29 3.63 -12.15
N LEU A 143 -10.39 2.64 -12.02
CA LEU A 143 -9.19 2.75 -11.19
C LEU A 143 -8.25 3.86 -11.70
N ASN A 144 -8.08 3.96 -13.02
CA ASN A 144 -7.31 5.04 -13.64
C ASN A 144 -7.97 6.41 -13.42
N ASP A 145 -9.30 6.49 -13.45
CA ASP A 145 -10.03 7.73 -13.19
C ASP A 145 -9.92 8.15 -11.72
N CYS A 146 -9.95 7.20 -10.77
CA CYS A 146 -9.64 7.47 -9.36
C CYS A 146 -8.25 8.11 -9.21
N ARG A 147 -7.23 7.56 -9.89
CA ARG A 147 -5.86 8.09 -9.86
C ARG A 147 -5.76 9.48 -10.48
N LYS A 148 -6.40 9.70 -11.62
CA LYS A 148 -6.40 11.03 -12.29
C LYS A 148 -7.06 12.11 -11.42
N GLN A 149 -8.14 11.77 -10.72
CA GLN A 149 -8.81 12.70 -9.80
C GLN A 149 -7.88 13.08 -8.65
N TYR A 150 -7.22 12.10 -8.04
CA TYR A 150 -6.20 12.34 -7.02
C TYR A 150 -5.08 13.26 -7.53
N ASP A 151 -4.45 12.91 -8.65
CA ASP A 151 -3.33 13.67 -9.23
C ASP A 151 -3.74 15.12 -9.55
N ALA A 152 -4.96 15.31 -10.08
CA ALA A 152 -5.49 16.65 -10.38
C ALA A 152 -5.75 17.48 -9.12
N GLU A 153 -6.27 16.86 -8.05
CA GLU A 153 -6.57 17.54 -6.79
C GLU A 153 -5.29 17.97 -6.07
N ILE A 154 -4.28 17.09 -5.93
CA ILE A 154 -3.03 17.45 -5.27
C ILE A 154 -2.21 18.47 -6.08
N LEU A 155 -2.32 18.48 -7.40
CA LEU A 155 -1.70 19.50 -8.25
C LEU A 155 -2.35 20.87 -8.05
N LYS A 156 -3.69 20.88 -7.91
CA LYS A 156 -4.49 22.10 -7.74
C LYS A 156 -4.40 22.64 -6.31
N THR A 157 -4.42 21.78 -5.30
CA THR A 157 -4.46 22.14 -3.89
C THR A 157 -3.58 21.18 -3.09
N PRO A 158 -2.25 21.35 -3.10
CA PRO A 158 -1.34 20.45 -2.37
C PRO A 158 -1.65 20.33 -0.88
N SER A 159 -2.26 21.35 -0.26
CA SER A 159 -2.69 21.34 1.14
C SER A 159 -3.88 20.42 1.42
N SER A 160 -4.59 19.94 0.39
CA SER A 160 -5.67 18.95 0.54
C SER A 160 -5.16 17.50 0.45
N LEU A 161 -3.83 17.26 0.49
CA LEU A 161 -3.21 15.94 0.35
C LEU A 161 -3.94 14.81 1.10
N CYS A 162 -4.23 14.98 2.40
CA CYS A 162 -4.87 13.92 3.18
C CYS A 162 -6.33 13.70 2.76
N GLN A 163 -7.07 14.76 2.44
CA GLN A 163 -8.43 14.62 1.92
C GLN A 163 -8.43 13.95 0.54
N ALA A 164 -7.57 14.38 -0.37
CA ALA A 164 -7.42 13.80 -1.70
C ALA A 164 -7.03 12.32 -1.62
N SER A 165 -6.14 11.97 -0.67
CA SER A 165 -5.74 10.59 -0.40
C SER A 165 -6.91 9.75 0.10
N ALA A 166 -7.65 10.22 1.10
CA ALA A 166 -8.85 9.54 1.61
C ALA A 166 -9.94 9.36 0.52
N ASP A 167 -10.12 10.36 -0.34
CA ASP A 167 -11.03 10.28 -1.48
C ASP A 167 -10.55 9.27 -2.52
N PHE A 168 -9.25 9.20 -2.78
CA PHE A 168 -8.65 8.22 -3.68
C PHE A 168 -8.80 6.79 -3.15
N GLU A 169 -8.49 6.58 -1.87
CA GLU A 169 -8.69 5.31 -1.18
C GLU A 169 -10.15 4.86 -1.26
N THR A 170 -11.09 5.78 -1.00
CA THR A 170 -12.54 5.55 -1.11
C THR A 170 -12.95 5.18 -2.53
N CYS A 171 -12.44 5.90 -3.52
CA CYS A 171 -12.71 5.62 -4.93
C CYS A 171 -12.22 4.22 -5.32
N VAL A 172 -10.97 3.88 -5.00
CA VAL A 172 -10.37 2.56 -5.34
C VAL A 172 -11.11 1.44 -4.63
N ARG A 173 -11.30 1.52 -3.31
CA ARG A 173 -11.94 0.43 -2.54
C ARG A 173 -13.38 0.18 -2.97
N SER A 174 -14.08 1.20 -3.48
CA SER A 174 -15.45 1.05 -3.97
C SER A 174 -15.50 0.13 -5.20
N GLN A 175 -14.47 0.19 -6.07
CA GLN A 175 -14.38 -0.67 -7.27
C GLN A 175 -14.28 -2.16 -6.93
N TYR A 176 -13.71 -2.49 -5.76
CA TYR A 176 -13.59 -3.87 -5.29
C TYR A 176 -14.77 -4.32 -4.42
N SER A 177 -15.39 -3.39 -3.70
CA SER A 177 -16.38 -3.71 -2.65
C SER A 177 -17.57 -4.54 -3.14
N ALA A 178 -18.16 -4.18 -4.28
CA ALA A 178 -19.37 -4.82 -4.79
C ALA A 178 -19.11 -6.26 -5.28
N THR A 179 -17.91 -6.52 -5.82
CA THR A 179 -17.59 -7.80 -6.45
C THR A 179 -16.85 -8.75 -5.50
N CYS A 180 -15.95 -8.21 -4.68
CA CYS A 180 -15.02 -9.01 -3.87
C CYS A 180 -15.32 -8.94 -2.36
N GLY A 181 -16.26 -8.11 -1.93
CA GLY A 181 -16.67 -7.99 -0.54
C GLY A 181 -15.75 -7.14 0.34
N PRO A 182 -16.04 -7.07 1.65
CA PRO A 182 -15.43 -6.11 2.57
C PRO A 182 -13.95 -6.36 2.83
N GLU A 183 -13.50 -7.63 2.87
CA GLU A 183 -12.09 -7.98 3.08
C GLU A 183 -11.20 -7.43 1.96
N VAL A 184 -11.63 -7.59 0.70
CA VAL A 184 -10.90 -7.06 -0.46
C VAL A 184 -11.06 -5.54 -0.59
N SER A 185 -12.21 -4.99 -0.16
CA SER A 185 -12.36 -3.53 -0.07
C SER A 185 -11.36 -2.91 0.91
N TRP A 186 -11.19 -3.50 2.10
CA TRP A 186 -10.16 -3.08 3.05
C TRP A 186 -8.75 -3.24 2.48
N TRP A 187 -8.47 -4.39 1.85
CA TRP A 187 -7.19 -4.64 1.20
C TRP A 187 -6.88 -3.57 0.14
N ALA A 188 -7.85 -3.21 -0.70
CA ALA A 188 -7.67 -2.22 -1.75
C ALA A 188 -7.42 -0.81 -1.17
N CYS A 189 -8.06 -0.48 -0.06
CA CYS A 189 -7.81 0.75 0.68
C CYS A 189 -6.38 0.77 1.24
N GLU A 190 -5.97 -0.26 1.99
CA GLU A 190 -4.64 -0.31 2.61
C GLU A 190 -3.54 -0.35 1.55
N ARG A 191 -3.74 -1.11 0.47
CA ARG A 191 -2.83 -1.14 -0.67
C ARG A 191 -2.61 0.26 -1.24
N THR A 192 -3.68 1.03 -1.43
CA THR A 192 -3.60 2.43 -1.91
C THR A 192 -2.86 3.30 -0.90
N ARG A 193 -3.26 3.28 0.38
CA ARG A 193 -2.64 4.08 1.46
C ARG A 193 -1.12 3.84 1.54
N ARG A 194 -0.71 2.56 1.53
CA ARG A 194 0.70 2.16 1.54
C ARG A 194 1.45 2.59 0.28
N GLY A 195 0.80 2.50 -0.89
CA GLY A 195 1.35 2.99 -2.15
C GLY A 195 1.56 4.50 -2.18
N LEU A 196 0.66 5.28 -1.56
CA LEU A 196 0.77 6.74 -1.51
C LEU A 196 1.89 7.23 -0.59
N LEU A 197 2.36 6.40 0.36
CA LEU A 197 3.39 6.77 1.33
C LEU A 197 3.03 8.03 2.13
N ILE A 198 1.79 8.11 2.56
CA ILE A 198 1.24 9.29 3.26
C ILE A 198 1.21 9.14 4.77
N ASP A 199 1.57 7.98 5.33
CA ASP A 199 1.40 7.69 6.77
C ASP A 199 2.08 8.73 7.69
N SER A 200 3.20 9.31 7.23
CA SER A 200 3.88 10.40 7.94
C SER A 200 3.19 11.76 7.81
N ASP A 201 2.48 11.98 6.70
CA ASP A 201 1.83 13.25 6.36
C ASP A 201 0.36 13.28 6.85
N CYS A 202 -0.29 12.11 6.87
CA CYS A 202 -1.70 11.89 7.14
C CYS A 202 -1.91 10.75 8.15
N PRO A 203 -1.45 10.90 9.41
CA PRO A 203 -1.46 9.82 10.40
C PRO A 203 -2.86 9.42 10.91
N SER A 204 -3.89 10.21 10.60
CA SER A 204 -5.28 9.88 10.90
C SER A 204 -5.93 8.97 9.85
N ASP A 205 -5.31 8.83 8.68
CA ASP A 205 -5.87 8.05 7.58
C ASP A 205 -5.72 6.56 7.90
N SER A 206 -6.82 5.83 7.83
CA SER A 206 -6.89 4.41 8.17
C SER A 206 -8.01 3.72 7.40
N CYS A 207 -7.81 2.45 7.07
CA CYS A 207 -8.82 1.68 6.37
C CYS A 207 -9.64 0.84 7.34
N SER A 208 -10.95 1.12 7.41
CA SER A 208 -11.91 0.26 8.09
C SER A 208 -12.45 -0.84 7.16
N LEU A 209 -12.81 -1.99 7.72
CA LEU A 209 -13.52 -3.07 7.01
C LEU A 209 -14.89 -2.62 6.48
N VAL A 210 -15.52 -1.65 7.16
CA VAL A 210 -16.75 -1.02 6.70
C VAL A 210 -16.37 0.20 5.89
N ALA A 211 -16.81 0.28 4.63
CA ALA A 211 -16.70 1.50 3.85
C ALA A 211 -17.54 2.58 4.54
N GLN A 212 -16.88 3.51 5.23
CA GLN A 212 -17.52 4.75 5.64
C GLN A 212 -17.55 5.63 4.39
N GLU A 213 -18.75 6.03 3.96
CA GLU A 213 -18.86 7.06 2.92
C GLU A 213 -18.14 8.33 3.41
N ALA A 214 -17.58 9.07 2.46
CA ALA A 214 -16.80 10.31 2.66
C ALA A 214 -17.39 11.21 3.77
N PRO A 215 -16.55 11.98 4.49
CA PRO A 215 -16.94 12.74 5.68
C PRO A 215 -17.92 13.88 5.35
N GLY A 216 -19.18 13.50 5.19
CA GLY A 216 -20.37 14.31 5.03
C GLY A 216 -21.61 13.60 5.57
N SER A 217 -21.51 12.30 5.89
CA SER A 217 -22.60 11.52 6.51
C SER A 217 -22.18 10.85 7.83
N ALA A 218 -21.51 11.60 8.72
CA ALA A 218 -21.17 11.17 10.08
C ALA A 218 -22.37 10.87 11.01
N LYS A 219 -23.59 10.68 10.47
CA LYS A 219 -24.78 10.28 11.21
C LYS A 219 -25.16 8.79 11.09
N SER A 220 -24.59 8.00 10.18
CA SER A 220 -25.06 6.61 10.01
C SER A 220 -24.19 5.54 10.70
N VAL A 221 -22.95 5.83 11.09
CA VAL A 221 -22.04 4.81 11.67
C VAL A 221 -22.48 4.34 13.07
N PHE A 222 -23.11 5.21 13.86
CA PHE A 222 -23.64 4.84 15.18
C PHE A 222 -25.13 4.46 15.19
N GLN A 223 -25.79 4.41 14.03
CA GLN A 223 -27.22 4.07 13.95
C GLN A 223 -27.51 2.63 13.52
N ARG A 224 -26.50 1.76 13.37
CA ARG A 224 -26.72 0.31 13.21
C ARG A 224 -26.83 -0.47 14.52
N GLU A 225 -26.68 0.17 15.68
CA GLU A 225 -26.90 -0.48 16.97
C GLU A 225 -28.36 -0.65 17.48
N PRO A 226 -29.45 -0.28 16.77
CA PRO A 226 -30.79 -0.69 17.20
C PRO A 226 -31.15 -2.13 16.83
N GLU A 227 -30.59 -2.70 15.75
CA GLU A 227 -31.06 -4.00 15.25
C GLU A 227 -30.56 -5.16 16.14
N VAL A 228 -29.32 -5.06 16.63
CA VAL A 228 -28.76 -6.06 17.55
C VAL A 228 -29.40 -5.97 18.93
N ALA A 229 -29.77 -4.77 19.40
CA ALA A 229 -30.48 -4.60 20.67
C ALA A 229 -31.89 -5.23 20.64
N HIS A 230 -32.58 -5.17 19.50
CA HIS A 230 -33.89 -5.80 19.36
C HIS A 230 -33.80 -7.34 19.34
N VAL A 231 -32.77 -7.89 18.70
CA VAL A 231 -32.53 -9.35 18.70
C VAL A 231 -32.21 -9.83 20.12
N ILE A 232 -31.37 -9.11 20.87
CA ILE A 232 -31.04 -9.50 22.25
C ILE A 232 -32.26 -9.43 23.17
N ARG A 233 -33.13 -8.41 23.05
CA ARG A 233 -34.35 -8.33 23.86
C ARG A 233 -35.32 -9.48 23.55
N SER A 234 -35.47 -9.86 22.28
CA SER A 234 -36.35 -10.99 21.91
C SER A 234 -35.88 -12.35 22.43
N ILE A 235 -34.57 -12.54 22.60
CA ILE A 235 -34.00 -13.78 23.16
C ILE A 235 -34.25 -13.87 24.67
N LEU A 236 -34.27 -12.75 25.38
CA LEU A 236 -34.46 -12.72 26.83
C LEU A 236 -35.94 -12.92 27.23
N GLU A 237 -36.89 -12.48 26.41
CA GLU A 237 -38.33 -12.65 26.69
C GLU A 237 -38.86 -14.06 26.35
N GLN A 238 -38.07 -14.91 25.69
CA GLN A 238 -38.44 -16.31 25.43
C GLN A 238 -37.92 -17.30 26.49
N LYS A 239 -37.36 -16.81 27.59
CA LYS A 239 -36.83 -17.64 28.67
C LYS A 239 -37.57 -17.54 30.01
N ASP A 240 -38.71 -16.87 30.03
CA ASP A 240 -39.70 -16.97 31.11
C ASP A 240 -40.95 -17.72 30.61
#